data_AF-A0A6J4Y670-F1
#
_entry.id   AF-A0A6J4Y670-F1
#
_cell.length_a   1.000
_cell.length_b   1.000
_cell.length_c   1.000
_cell.angle_alpha   90.00
_cell.angle_beta   90.00
_cell.angle_gamma   90.00
#
_symmetry.space_group_name_H-M   'P 1'
#
loop_
_entity.id
_entity.type
_entity.pdbx_description
1 polymer ?
#
loop_
_entity_poly.entity_id
_entity_poly.type
_entity_poly.pdbx_seq_one_letter_code
_entity_poly.pdbx_strand_id
1 'polypeptide(L)'
;MTLSASRQKKKEKRIWQRRFWEHLIRNQNELNRHIEYIHYNPVKHGLTKKPVDWMYTSFHRYVDKGICDINRGAGEKLEFEFTAGYE
;
A
#
# COMPACT_ATOMS: atom_id res chain seq x y z
N MET A 1 25.77 18.21 4.37
CA MET A 1 25.65 16.77 4.68
C MET A 1 25.90 15.94 3.44
N THR A 2 26.92 15.10 3.44
CA THR A 2 27.41 14.33 2.27
C THR A 2 26.79 12.93 2.22
N LEU A 3 26.51 12.39 1.02
CA LEU A 3 26.10 11.00 0.85
C LEU A 3 27.24 10.04 1.22
N SER A 4 26.96 8.88 1.81
CA SER A 4 28.01 7.87 2.04
C SER A 4 28.53 7.30 0.71
N ALA A 5 29.78 6.85 0.68
CA ALA A 5 30.40 6.30 -0.53
C ALA A 5 29.58 5.14 -1.16
N SER A 6 28.98 4.29 -0.33
CA SER A 6 28.06 3.22 -0.78
C SER A 6 26.84 3.77 -1.52
N ARG A 7 26.20 4.82 -0.99
CA ARG A 7 25.05 5.48 -1.63
C ARG A 7 25.44 6.17 -2.93
N GLN A 8 26.60 6.83 -2.95
CA GLN A 8 27.13 7.48 -4.16
C GLN A 8 27.39 6.46 -5.28
N LYS A 9 28.03 5.33 -4.95
CA LYS A 9 28.30 4.23 -5.91
C LYS A 9 27.02 3.69 -6.54
N LYS A 10 25.94 3.58 -5.76
CA LYS A 10 24.63 3.10 -6.23
C LYS A 10 23.73 4.20 -6.82
N LYS A 11 24.22 5.44 -6.93
CA LYS A 11 23.45 6.62 -7.35
C LYS A 11 22.16 6.84 -6.53
N GLU A 12 22.16 6.39 -5.26
CA GLU A 12 21.02 6.50 -4.35
C GLU A 12 20.81 7.95 -3.93
N LYS A 13 19.55 8.40 -3.95
CA LYS A 13 19.14 9.71 -3.41
C LYS A 13 18.74 9.57 -1.93
N ARG A 14 18.83 10.67 -1.19
CA ARG A 14 18.53 10.70 0.25
C ARG A 14 17.03 10.65 0.57
N ILE A 15 16.17 10.94 -0.39
CA ILE A 15 14.71 10.87 -0.26
C ILE A 15 14.19 9.44 -0.09
N TRP A 16 14.93 8.45 -0.59
CA TRP A 16 14.50 7.05 -0.57
C TRP A 16 15.08 6.33 0.65
N GLN A 17 14.22 5.57 1.33
CA GLN A 17 14.66 4.55 2.29
C GLN A 17 15.53 3.51 1.57
N ARG A 18 16.56 2.99 2.25
CA ARG A 18 17.40 1.92 1.68
C ARG A 18 16.70 0.58 1.86
N ARG A 19 16.78 -0.24 0.81
CA ARG A 19 16.03 -1.50 0.70
C ARG A 19 14.52 -1.23 0.73
N PHE A 20 13.76 -2.29 0.54
CA PHE A 20 12.31 -2.28 0.58
C PHE A 20 11.85 -3.55 1.27
N TRP A 21 10.61 -3.52 1.72
CA TRP A 21 9.95 -4.71 2.19
C TRP A 21 9.45 -5.51 0.98
N GLU A 22 9.74 -6.80 0.96
CA GLU A 22 9.32 -7.72 -0.11
C GLU A 22 8.59 -8.91 0.47
N HIS A 23 7.56 -9.36 -0.25
CA HIS A 23 6.82 -10.56 0.09
C HIS A 23 6.33 -11.24 -1.16
N LEU A 24 6.64 -12.53 -1.25
CA LEU A 24 6.24 -13.38 -2.36
C LEU A 24 4.83 -13.88 -2.12
N ILE A 25 3.90 -13.44 -2.98
CA ILE A 25 2.51 -13.90 -3.00
C ILE A 25 2.45 -15.28 -3.67
N ARG A 26 1.91 -16.27 -2.98
CA ARG A 26 1.95 -17.68 -3.42
C ARG A 26 0.63 -18.19 -3.98
N ASN A 27 -0.46 -17.48 -3.73
CA ASN A 27 -1.80 -17.90 -4.16
C ASN A 27 -2.74 -16.69 -4.36
N GLN A 28 -3.89 -16.96 -4.95
CA GLN A 28 -4.88 -15.94 -5.29
C GLN A 28 -5.52 -15.29 -4.06
N ASN A 29 -5.70 -16.04 -2.97
CA ASN A 29 -6.30 -15.51 -1.75
C ASN A 29 -5.37 -14.49 -1.07
N GLU A 30 -4.07 -14.80 -1.01
CA GLU A 30 -3.05 -13.85 -0.55
C GLU A 30 -3.02 -12.60 -1.43
N LEU A 31 -3.09 -12.76 -2.76
CA LEU A 31 -3.13 -11.62 -3.68
C LEU A 31 -4.30 -10.69 -3.37
N ASN A 32 -5.50 -11.24 -3.20
CA ASN A 32 -6.71 -10.47 -2.92
C ASN A 32 -6.59 -9.70 -1.60
N ARG A 33 -6.09 -10.33 -0.55
CA ARG A 33 -5.86 -9.70 0.76
C ARG A 33 -4.84 -8.56 0.67
N HIS A 34 -3.75 -8.74 -0.09
CA HIS A 34 -2.74 -7.69 -0.27
C HIS A 34 -3.28 -6.50 -1.07
N ILE A 35 -4.09 -6.74 -2.10
CA ILE A 35 -4.75 -5.66 -2.86
C ILE A 35 -5.68 -4.87 -1.93
N GLU A 36 -6.50 -5.56 -1.14
CA GLU A 36 -7.40 -4.94 -0.18
C GLU A 36 -6.64 -4.12 0.87
N TYR A 37 -5.54 -4.66 1.40
CA TYR A 37 -4.63 -3.94 2.31
C TYR A 37 -4.12 -2.64 1.66
N ILE A 38 -3.64 -2.71 0.42
CA ILE A 38 -3.12 -1.54 -0.31
C ILE A 38 -4.20 -0.48 -0.48
N HIS A 39 -5.41 -0.87 -0.89
CA HIS A 39 -6.53 0.07 -1.07
C HIS A 39 -7.01 0.66 0.25
N TYR A 40 -6.95 -0.10 1.34
CA TYR A 40 -7.37 0.36 2.66
C TYR A 40 -6.31 1.20 3.40
N ASN A 41 -5.04 1.16 3.00
CA ASN A 41 -3.95 1.88 3.68
C ASN A 41 -4.21 3.38 3.94
N PRO A 42 -4.80 4.17 3.01
CA PRO A 42 -5.14 5.55 3.29
C PRO A 42 -6.09 5.72 4.49
N VAL A 43 -7.06 4.81 4.65
CA VAL A 43 -7.98 4.78 5.79
C VAL A 43 -7.26 4.31 7.06
N LYS A 44 -6.49 3.21 6.96
CA LYS A 44 -5.68 2.68 8.07
C LYS A 44 -4.77 3.74 8.69
N HIS A 45 -4.16 4.59 7.86
CA HIS A 45 -3.25 5.65 8.29
C HIS A 45 -3.95 7.00 8.55
N GLY A 46 -5.29 7.06 8.49
CA GLY A 46 -6.08 8.25 8.84
C GLY A 46 -6.02 9.38 7.81
N LEU A 47 -5.58 9.10 6.58
CA LEU A 47 -5.53 10.08 5.50
C LEU A 47 -6.91 10.35 4.88
N THR A 48 -7.79 9.35 4.87
CA THR A 48 -9.18 9.46 4.38
C THR A 48 -10.15 8.65 5.24
N LYS A 49 -11.46 8.92 5.11
CA LYS A 49 -12.51 8.15 5.78
C LYS A 49 -12.93 6.90 4.99
N LYS A 50 -12.73 6.91 3.67
CA LYS A 50 -13.04 5.80 2.77
C LYS A 50 -11.90 5.58 1.77
N PRO A 51 -11.70 4.34 1.27
CA PRO A 51 -10.69 4.05 0.25
C PRO A 51 -10.91 4.83 -1.05
N VAL A 52 -12.17 5.00 -1.47
CA VAL A 52 -12.55 5.74 -2.69
C VAL A 52 -12.18 7.23 -2.63
N ASP A 53 -12.09 7.82 -1.44
CA ASP A 53 -11.78 9.25 -1.30
C ASP A 53 -10.30 9.55 -1.59
N TRP A 54 -9.43 8.53 -1.67
CA TRP A 54 -8.01 8.71 -1.91
C TRP A 54 -7.69 8.77 -3.40
N MET A 55 -7.40 9.95 -3.96
CA MET A 55 -7.17 10.11 -5.41
C MET A 55 -5.97 9.33 -5.96
N TYR A 56 -4.94 9.08 -5.14
CA TYR A 56 -3.70 8.42 -5.56
C TYR A 56 -3.74 6.90 -5.37
N THR A 57 -4.77 6.26 -5.92
CA THR A 57 -5.02 4.82 -5.78
C THR A 57 -5.47 4.19 -7.09
N SER A 58 -5.22 2.89 -7.24
CA SER A 58 -5.81 2.08 -8.30
C SER A 58 -7.23 1.59 -7.98
N PHE A 59 -7.76 1.88 -6.79
CA PHE A 59 -9.10 1.48 -6.33
C PHE A 59 -10.22 1.89 -7.30
N HIS A 60 -10.19 3.13 -7.81
CA HIS A 60 -11.19 3.62 -8.79
C HIS A 60 -11.31 2.68 -10.00
N ARG A 61 -10.18 2.22 -10.55
CA ARG A 61 -10.16 1.29 -11.67
C ARG A 61 -10.75 -0.09 -11.32
N TYR A 62 -10.68 -0.50 -10.05
CA TYR A 62 -11.28 -1.76 -9.58
C TYR A 62 -12.80 -1.62 -9.45
N VAL A 63 -13.27 -0.45 -8.97
CA VAL A 63 -14.69 -0.10 -8.93
C VAL A 63 -15.28 -0.03 -10.34
N ASP A 64 -14.62 0.68 -11.26
CA ASP A 64 -15.09 0.83 -12.64
C ASP A 64 -15.23 -0.50 -13.38
N LYS A 65 -14.40 -1.49 -13.02
CA LYS A 65 -14.44 -2.84 -13.60
C LYS A 65 -15.42 -3.78 -12.89
N GLY A 66 -16.12 -3.31 -11.85
CA GLY A 66 -17.00 -4.15 -11.03
C GLY A 66 -16.27 -5.21 -10.21
N ILE A 67 -14.95 -5.07 -10.01
CA ILE A 67 -14.13 -6.01 -9.24
C ILE A 67 -14.28 -5.74 -7.73
N CYS A 68 -14.51 -4.48 -7.36
CA CYS A 68 -14.64 -4.05 -5.97
C CYS A 68 -15.86 -3.13 -5.80
N ASP A 69 -16.52 -3.23 -4.65
CA ASP A 69 -17.63 -2.35 -4.29
C ASP A 69 -17.10 -0.95 -3.91
N ILE A 70 -17.79 0.10 -4.36
CA ILE A 70 -17.39 1.49 -4.11
C ILE A 70 -17.37 1.86 -2.62
N ASN A 71 -18.18 1.17 -1.80
CA ASN A 71 -18.25 1.37 -0.35
C ASN A 71 -17.34 0.42 0.43
N ARG A 72 -16.53 -0.42 -0.24
CA ARG A 72 -15.63 -1.36 0.44
C ARG A 72 -14.70 -0.61 1.39
N GLY A 73 -14.66 -1.03 2.65
CA GLY A 73 -13.81 -0.43 3.69
C GLY A 73 -14.28 0.96 4.18
N ALA A 74 -15.47 1.42 3.78
CA ALA A 74 -16.05 2.65 4.30
C ALA A 74 -16.71 2.40 5.66
N GLY A 75 -16.19 3.03 6.73
CA GLY A 75 -16.79 2.93 8.07
C GLY A 75 -16.52 1.61 8.81
N GLU A 76 -15.84 0.66 8.18
CA GLU A 76 -15.39 -0.59 8.80
C GLU A 76 -13.91 -0.51 9.12
N LYS A 77 -13.54 -0.89 10.36
CA LYS A 77 -12.13 -1.09 10.69
C LYS A 77 -11.72 -2.47 10.19
N LEU A 78 -11.06 -2.52 9.05
CA LEU A 78 -10.50 -3.77 8.53
C LEU A 78 -9.21 -4.10 9.27
N GLU A 79 -9.15 -5.32 9.82
CA GLU A 79 -7.94 -5.90 10.38
C GLU A 79 -7.28 -6.81 9.36
N PHE A 80 -5.96 -6.67 9.23
CA PHE A 80 -5.16 -7.47 8.33
C PHE A 80 -4.14 -8.23 9.16
N GLU A 81 -4.05 -9.54 8.94
CA GLU A 81 -3.01 -10.41 9.52
C GLU A 81 -1.59 -9.95 9.13
N PHE A 82 -1.49 -9.13 8.08
CA PHE A 82 -0.25 -8.59 7.54
C PHE A 82 -0.21 -7.06 7.65
N THR A 83 0.95 -6.51 8.03
CA THR A 83 1.26 -5.07 7.94
C THR A 83 2.64 -4.87 7.32
N ALA A 84 2.70 -4.08 6.25
CA ALA A 84 3.97 -3.70 5.64
C ALA A 84 4.68 -2.63 6.49
N GLY A 85 5.97 -2.81 6.74
CA GLY A 85 6.82 -1.76 7.29
C GLY A 85 6.82 -1.58 8.82
N TYR A 86 6.27 -2.53 9.58
CA TYR A 86 6.44 -2.61 11.04
C TYR A 86 7.02 -3.96 11.46
N GLU A 87 8.35 -4.02 11.47
CA GLU A 87 9.19 -4.76 12.41
C GLU A 87 10.33 -3.81 12.85
#